data_AF-A0A2H0ULB0-F1
#
_entry.id   AF-A0A2H0ULB0-F1
#
_cell.length_a   1.000
_cell.length_b   1.000
_cell.length_c   1.000
_cell.angle_alpha   90.00
_cell.angle_beta   90.00
_cell.angle_gamma   90.00
#
_symmetry.space_group_name_H-M   'P 1'
#
loop_
_entity.id
_entity.type
_entity.pdbx_description
1 polymer ?
#
loop_
_entity_poly.entity_id
_entity_poly.type
_entity_poly.pdbx_seq_one_letter_code
_entity_poly.pdbx_strand_id
1 'polypeptide(L)'
;MEVNEQKEVDKDIRIRTSDEARSKFGFMTWVSVASVLILIFLFASFLVGSKDSGDSFIESIWKSVLKITLQKDGLSEPELLSTLLEETRTGDYESAIEIYNQVLESNPSSSELANAVRNSVTARYKTGGTDEYLDAIRDLKAVVADKSASLNVRIQALNTLAGSYSQSGENPAIYQEIYSGEPFSQFVVPGDPIATTRNLYEWGYTAYPTAKAGVAISGLYVRDVINNPDISEAVKSDYIAKTKQYLAEAEALVNRENLLQNPESNNLAGYKVWRAFSVGALGYLGEEPYESEYEKEYKNLESDFSKISNVEALQYKPFAHWMYSTFLLLKGEPRDVVVKEIEKAVAFYNNDTNKEVNEFAEYMRNWKDKKEFVNDDFMTREVVTLMSISSIFSDFVQKI
;
A
#
# COMPACT_ATOMS: atom_id res chain seq x y z
N MET A 1 -43.71 30.25 -6.48
CA MET A 1 -42.42 29.58 -6.75
C MET A 1 -41.21 30.42 -6.30
N GLU A 2 -41.39 31.70 -5.95
CA GLU A 2 -40.29 32.62 -5.53
C GLU A 2 -39.92 32.61 -4.03
N VAL A 3 -40.59 31.83 -3.16
CA VAL A 3 -40.30 31.86 -1.71
C VAL A 3 -39.18 30.90 -1.29
N ASN A 4 -38.73 30.01 -2.18
CA ASN A 4 -37.71 28.99 -1.85
C ASN A 4 -36.27 29.38 -2.16
N GLU A 5 -36.02 30.28 -3.13
CA GLU A 5 -34.64 30.70 -3.47
C GLU A 5 -34.02 31.58 -2.38
N GLN A 6 -34.81 32.38 -1.68
CA GLN A 6 -34.29 33.32 -0.69
C GLN A 6 -33.81 32.63 0.60
N LYS A 7 -34.30 31.41 0.89
CA LYS A 7 -33.84 30.60 2.03
C LYS A 7 -32.52 29.87 1.77
N GLU A 8 -32.20 29.54 0.52
CA GLU A 8 -30.91 28.92 0.20
C GLU A 8 -29.77 29.94 0.20
N VAL A 9 -30.01 31.15 -0.30
CA VAL A 9 -29.02 32.23 -0.30
C VAL A 9 -28.63 32.66 1.13
N ASP A 10 -29.59 32.74 2.06
CA ASP A 10 -29.30 33.06 3.47
C ASP A 10 -28.55 31.93 4.20
N LYS A 11 -28.69 30.67 3.76
CA LYS A 11 -27.98 29.53 4.34
C LYS A 11 -26.52 29.50 3.89
N ASP A 12 -26.25 29.78 2.62
CA ASP A 12 -24.89 29.87 2.06
C ASP A 12 -24.09 31.04 2.63
N ILE A 13 -24.74 32.19 2.88
CA ILE A 13 -24.09 33.36 3.49
C ILE A 13 -23.69 33.07 4.95
N ARG A 14 -24.51 32.34 5.71
CA ARG A 14 -24.18 31.92 7.08
C ARG A 14 -23.04 30.91 7.17
N ILE A 15 -22.95 29.97 6.21
CA ILE A 15 -21.86 28.98 6.18
C ILE A 15 -20.53 29.67 5.85
N ARG A 16 -20.51 30.53 4.83
CA ARG A 16 -19.28 31.28 4.46
C ARG A 16 -18.77 32.21 5.55
N THR A 17 -19.65 32.88 6.29
CA THR A 17 -19.25 33.77 7.39
C THR A 17 -18.75 33.02 8.63
N SER A 18 -19.21 31.78 8.85
CA SER A 18 -18.71 30.87 9.88
C SER A 18 -17.28 30.40 9.58
N ASP A 19 -17.02 30.02 8.32
CA ASP A 19 -15.74 29.44 7.92
C ASP A 19 -14.63 30.50 7.79
N GLU A 20 -14.96 31.71 7.33
CA GLU A 20 -14.02 32.84 7.38
C GLU A 20 -13.72 33.31 8.81
N ALA A 21 -14.69 33.23 9.72
CA ALA A 21 -14.47 33.55 11.11
C ALA A 21 -13.57 32.50 11.79
N ARG A 22 -13.79 31.20 11.51
CA ARG A 22 -12.91 30.11 12.01
C ARG A 22 -11.50 30.19 11.44
N SER A 23 -11.33 30.52 10.15
CA SER A 23 -9.99 30.63 9.55
C SER A 23 -9.23 31.86 10.08
N LYS A 24 -9.89 33.01 10.26
CA LYS A 24 -9.25 34.22 10.80
C LYS A 24 -8.94 34.12 12.29
N PHE A 25 -9.80 33.47 13.08
CA PHE A 25 -9.55 33.28 14.51
C PHE A 25 -8.42 32.28 14.76
N GLY A 26 -8.37 31.19 13.99
CA GLY A 26 -7.23 30.26 14.00
C GLY A 26 -5.92 30.94 13.60
N PHE A 27 -5.93 31.72 12.51
CA PHE A 27 -4.73 32.39 11.99
C PHE A 27 -4.13 33.42 12.98
N MET A 28 -4.95 34.19 13.69
CA MET A 28 -4.45 35.15 14.70
C MET A 28 -3.82 34.46 15.93
N THR A 29 -4.35 33.32 16.36
CA THR A 29 -3.74 32.53 17.44
C THR A 29 -2.42 31.89 17.02
N TRP A 30 -2.31 31.44 15.75
CA TRP A 30 -1.08 30.87 15.20
C TRP A 30 0.06 31.87 15.11
N VAL A 31 -0.19 33.10 14.62
CA VAL A 31 0.83 34.16 14.56
C VAL A 31 1.34 34.53 15.96
N SER A 32 0.47 34.51 16.96
CA SER A 32 0.82 34.83 18.35
C SER A 32 1.68 33.75 19.01
N VAL A 33 1.37 32.47 18.78
CA VAL A 33 2.15 31.34 19.30
C VAL A 33 3.50 31.23 18.59
N ALA A 34 3.53 31.35 17.27
CA ALA A 34 4.78 31.36 16.50
C ALA A 34 5.70 32.50 16.95
N SER A 35 5.17 33.70 17.22
CA SER A 35 5.95 34.84 17.72
C SER A 35 6.54 34.57 19.12
N VAL A 36 5.79 33.91 20.01
CA VAL A 36 6.26 33.54 21.35
C VAL A 36 7.32 32.45 21.28
N LEU A 37 7.14 31.45 20.41
CA LEU A 37 8.12 30.37 20.21
C LEU A 37 9.42 30.89 19.57
N ILE A 38 9.33 31.81 18.61
CA ILE A 38 10.50 32.50 18.03
C ILE A 38 11.24 33.31 19.10
N LEU A 39 10.50 34.01 19.99
CA LEU A 39 11.11 34.74 21.11
C LEU A 39 11.80 33.80 22.11
N ILE A 40 11.20 32.67 22.44
CA ILE A 40 11.82 31.64 23.30
C ILE A 40 13.07 31.07 22.63
N PHE A 41 13.02 30.81 21.32
CA PHE A 41 14.14 30.28 20.53
C PHE A 41 15.31 31.27 20.45
N LEU A 42 15.02 32.55 20.21
CA LEU A 42 16.01 33.63 20.22
C LEU A 42 16.62 33.81 21.61
N PHE A 43 15.81 33.67 22.67
CA PHE A 43 16.29 33.79 24.05
C PHE A 43 17.14 32.59 24.49
N ALA A 44 16.77 31.37 24.11
CA ALA A 44 17.55 30.16 24.35
C ALA A 44 18.88 30.18 23.57
N SER A 45 18.85 30.64 22.32
CA SER A 45 20.06 30.81 21.48
C SER A 45 21.01 31.88 22.02
N PHE A 46 20.48 32.90 22.70
CA PHE A 46 21.28 33.94 23.35
C PHE A 46 21.93 33.47 24.66
N LEU A 47 21.29 32.55 25.39
CA LEU A 47 21.80 32.02 26.66
C LEU A 47 22.84 30.89 26.48
N VAL A 48 22.77 30.10 25.42
CA VAL A 48 23.70 29.00 25.16
C VAL A 48 24.87 29.49 24.30
N GLY A 49 25.76 30.29 24.90
CA GLY A 49 26.93 30.88 24.24
C GLY A 49 28.08 29.91 23.92
N SER A 50 27.82 28.66 23.53
CA SER A 50 28.87 27.70 23.16
C SER A 50 28.47 26.78 22.01
N LYS A 51 29.34 26.73 21.00
CA LYS A 51 29.09 26.18 19.66
C LYS A 51 28.94 24.65 19.57
N ASP A 52 29.30 23.91 20.62
CA ASP A 52 29.42 22.43 20.55
C ASP A 52 28.41 21.66 21.43
N SER A 53 27.60 22.33 22.26
CA SER A 53 26.55 21.69 23.09
C SER A 53 25.13 22.17 22.78
N GLY A 54 24.99 23.15 21.87
CA GLY A 54 23.71 23.79 21.54
C GLY A 54 22.78 22.91 20.72
N ASP A 55 23.31 22.07 19.83
CA ASP A 55 22.49 21.36 18.85
C ASP A 55 21.59 20.30 19.52
N SER A 56 22.11 19.51 20.47
CA SER A 56 21.29 18.52 21.19
C SER A 56 20.23 19.15 22.10
N PHE A 57 20.52 20.33 22.66
CA PHE A 57 19.60 21.05 23.53
C PHE A 57 18.49 21.73 22.72
N ILE A 58 18.84 22.33 21.58
CA ILE A 58 17.88 22.91 20.64
C ILE A 58 17.00 21.81 20.04
N GLU A 59 17.56 20.65 19.67
CA GLU A 59 16.79 19.50 19.20
C GLU A 59 15.83 18.97 20.28
N SER A 60 16.27 18.90 21.54
CA SER A 60 15.43 18.50 22.67
C SER A 60 14.30 19.48 22.97
N ILE A 61 14.57 20.79 22.92
CA ILE A 61 13.53 21.83 23.03
C ILE A 61 12.57 21.74 21.84
N TRP A 62 13.08 21.51 20.63
CA TRP A 62 12.24 21.43 19.44
C TRP A 62 11.34 20.21 19.46
N LYS A 63 11.85 19.04 19.85
CA LYS A 63 11.04 17.84 20.12
C LYS A 63 10.02 18.06 21.23
N SER A 64 10.37 18.79 22.28
CA SER A 64 9.44 19.10 23.38
C SER A 64 8.35 20.10 22.97
N VAL A 65 8.69 21.11 22.16
CA VAL A 65 7.74 22.07 21.60
C VAL A 65 6.84 21.39 20.58
N LEU A 66 7.38 20.52 19.73
CA LEU A 66 6.59 19.70 18.80
C LEU A 66 5.62 18.80 19.58
N LYS A 67 6.09 18.12 20.63
CA LYS A 67 5.26 17.33 21.54
C LYS A 67 4.15 18.15 22.20
N ILE A 68 4.43 19.37 22.66
CA ILE A 68 3.45 20.28 23.28
C ILE A 68 2.48 20.86 22.23
N THR A 69 2.94 21.10 21.01
CA THR A 69 2.12 21.68 19.94
C THR A 69 1.20 20.62 19.33
N LEU A 70 1.66 19.36 19.22
CA LEU A 70 0.86 18.21 18.81
C LEU A 70 -0.08 17.72 19.92
N GLN A 71 0.32 17.80 21.20
CA GLN A 71 -0.60 17.56 22.33
C GLN A 71 -1.74 18.58 22.42
N LYS A 72 -1.65 19.73 21.73
CA LYS A 72 -2.58 20.85 21.98
C LYS A 72 -3.90 20.79 21.23
N ASP A 73 -4.06 19.90 20.25
CA ASP A 73 -5.35 19.78 19.56
C ASP A 73 -6.25 18.66 20.12
N GLY A 74 -5.77 17.88 21.11
CA GLY A 74 -6.63 16.97 21.88
C GLY A 74 -7.45 16.03 20.99
N LEU A 75 -6.85 15.53 19.90
CA LEU A 75 -7.51 14.59 19.01
C LEU A 75 -7.97 13.38 19.84
N SER A 76 -9.25 13.07 19.71
CA SER A 76 -9.82 11.84 20.23
C SER A 76 -9.15 10.64 19.54
N GLU A 77 -9.19 9.47 20.17
CA GLU A 77 -8.60 8.25 19.61
C GLU A 77 -9.11 7.92 18.19
N PRO A 78 -10.42 8.09 17.85
CA PRO A 78 -10.89 7.95 16.48
C PRO A 78 -10.26 8.95 15.50
N GLU A 79 -10.02 10.18 15.94
CA GLU A 79 -9.35 11.19 15.13
C GLU A 79 -7.88 10.82 14.91
N LEU A 80 -7.17 10.37 15.95
CA LEU A 80 -5.79 9.88 15.81
C LEU A 80 -5.69 8.71 14.82
N LEU A 81 -6.60 7.73 14.90
CA LEU A 81 -6.60 6.61 13.97
C LEU A 81 -6.94 7.02 12.53
N SER A 82 -7.83 7.99 12.36
CA SER A 82 -8.16 8.55 11.06
C SER A 82 -6.99 9.33 10.47
N THR A 83 -6.32 10.16 11.28
CA THR A 83 -5.13 10.92 10.88
C THR A 83 -3.98 9.99 10.55
N LEU A 84 -3.70 8.96 11.36
CA LEU A 84 -2.67 7.95 11.06
C LEU A 84 -2.89 7.31 9.67
N LEU A 85 -4.13 6.93 9.39
CA LEU A 85 -4.49 6.35 8.10
C LEU A 85 -4.33 7.34 6.95
N GLU A 86 -4.69 8.60 7.16
CA GLU A 86 -4.56 9.65 6.16
C GLU A 86 -3.10 9.99 5.87
N GLU A 87 -2.26 10.19 6.89
CA GLU A 87 -0.84 10.48 6.69
C GLU A 87 -0.12 9.30 6.00
N THR A 88 -0.49 8.06 6.34
CA THR A 88 0.03 6.88 5.62
C THR A 88 -0.40 6.89 4.15
N ARG A 89 -1.61 7.38 3.84
CA ARG A 89 -2.15 7.44 2.47
C ARG A 89 -1.54 8.56 1.63
N THR A 90 -1.24 9.70 2.25
CA THR A 90 -0.59 10.84 1.59
C THR A 90 0.90 10.60 1.38
N GLY A 91 1.47 9.64 2.11
CA GLY A 91 2.88 9.29 2.07
C GLY A 91 3.73 10.07 3.07
N ASP A 92 3.12 10.81 3.99
CA ASP A 92 3.80 11.46 5.11
C ASP A 92 4.04 10.45 6.24
N TYR A 93 5.00 9.54 6.00
CA TYR A 93 5.23 8.42 6.89
C TYR A 93 5.85 8.85 8.23
N GLU A 94 6.67 9.90 8.24
CA GLU A 94 7.19 10.49 9.47
C GLU A 94 6.04 10.97 10.37
N SER A 95 5.11 11.76 9.84
CA SER A 95 3.92 12.18 10.57
C SER A 95 3.06 10.99 10.99
N ALA A 96 2.89 9.99 10.13
CA ALA A 96 2.17 8.76 10.48
C ALA A 96 2.81 8.04 11.69
N ILE A 97 4.14 7.95 11.76
CA ILE A 97 4.84 7.37 12.92
C ILE A 97 4.64 8.20 14.18
N GLU A 98 4.68 9.53 14.08
CA GLU A 98 4.40 10.39 15.24
C GLU A 98 2.98 10.18 15.78
N ILE A 99 1.98 10.08 14.89
CA ILE A 99 0.59 9.82 15.29
C ILE A 99 0.44 8.40 15.87
N TYR A 100 1.09 7.39 15.28
CA TYR A 100 1.10 6.04 15.83
C TYR A 100 1.62 6.00 17.26
N ASN A 101 2.73 6.70 17.53
CA ASN A 101 3.28 6.82 18.88
C ASN A 101 2.33 7.54 19.85
N GLN A 102 1.59 8.56 19.39
CA GLN A 102 0.56 9.21 20.20
C GLN A 102 -0.60 8.25 20.55
N VAL A 103 -1.01 7.39 19.60
CA VAL A 103 -1.98 6.33 19.89
C VAL A 103 -1.44 5.37 20.95
N LEU A 104 -0.16 4.98 20.90
CA LEU A 104 0.44 4.15 21.95
C LEU A 104 0.44 4.84 23.32
N GLU A 105 0.70 6.15 23.38
CA GLU A 105 0.69 6.95 24.61
C GLU A 105 -0.72 7.15 25.21
N SER A 106 -1.81 6.96 24.44
CA SER A 106 -3.19 7.20 24.91
C SER A 106 -3.77 6.08 25.78
N ASN A 107 -3.10 4.94 25.90
CA ASN A 107 -3.64 3.67 26.44
C ASN A 107 -4.87 3.18 25.65
N PRO A 108 -4.70 2.91 24.35
CA PRO A 108 -5.79 2.57 23.45
C PRO A 108 -6.40 1.22 23.84
N SER A 109 -7.68 1.02 23.52
CA SER A 109 -8.26 -0.33 23.59
C SER A 109 -7.53 -1.28 22.64
N SER A 110 -7.64 -2.59 22.88
CA SER A 110 -7.01 -3.59 22.01
C SER A 110 -7.42 -3.45 20.54
N SER A 111 -8.68 -3.07 20.28
CA SER A 111 -9.19 -2.87 18.92
C SER A 111 -8.59 -1.64 18.26
N GLU A 112 -8.37 -0.57 19.01
CA GLU A 112 -7.74 0.67 18.50
C GLU A 112 -6.25 0.42 18.22
N LEU A 113 -5.54 -0.21 19.16
CA LEU A 113 -4.15 -0.62 18.97
C LEU A 113 -3.99 -1.50 17.72
N ALA A 114 -4.88 -2.48 17.54
CA ALA A 114 -4.84 -3.36 16.38
C ALA A 114 -5.05 -2.62 15.05
N ASN A 115 -5.90 -1.59 15.01
CA ASN A 115 -6.03 -0.73 13.84
C ASN A 115 -4.80 0.14 13.63
N ALA A 116 -4.23 0.69 14.72
CA ALA A 116 -3.03 1.52 14.66
C ALA A 116 -1.83 0.73 14.11
N VAL A 117 -1.59 -0.47 14.65
CA VAL A 117 -0.57 -1.40 14.15
C VAL A 117 -0.74 -1.62 12.66
N ARG A 118 -1.94 -2.04 12.21
CA ARG A 118 -2.21 -2.31 10.79
C ARG A 118 -1.94 -1.09 9.90
N ASN A 119 -2.35 0.10 10.33
CA ASN A 119 -2.19 1.32 9.55
C ASN A 119 -0.74 1.83 9.56
N SER A 120 0.07 1.49 10.56
CA SER A 120 1.46 1.94 10.67
C SER A 120 2.48 1.11 9.88
N VAL A 121 2.12 -0.12 9.45
CA VAL A 121 3.07 -1.09 8.87
C VAL A 121 3.90 -0.48 7.74
N THR A 122 3.23 0.13 6.76
CA THR A 122 3.91 0.77 5.62
C THR A 122 4.77 1.94 6.10
N ALA A 123 4.26 2.80 6.98
CA ALA A 123 5.01 3.93 7.50
C ALA A 123 6.31 3.50 8.21
N ARG A 124 6.22 2.45 9.03
CA ARG A 124 7.36 1.89 9.77
C ARG A 124 8.41 1.33 8.82
N TYR A 125 7.97 0.61 7.80
CA TYR A 125 8.90 0.11 6.80
C TYR A 125 9.58 1.23 6.03
N LYS A 126 8.83 2.24 5.58
CA LYS A 126 9.37 3.34 4.76
C LYS A 126 10.35 4.23 5.54
N THR A 127 10.13 4.42 6.84
CA THR A 127 10.97 5.28 7.69
C THR A 127 12.15 4.54 8.33
N GLY A 128 11.97 3.28 8.73
CA GLY A 128 12.98 2.52 9.47
C GLY A 128 13.58 1.33 8.72
N GLY A 129 13.15 1.07 7.49
CA GLY A 129 13.65 -0.03 6.68
C GLY A 129 13.28 -1.40 7.24
N THR A 130 14.10 -2.41 6.92
CA THR A 130 13.81 -3.83 7.22
C THR A 130 13.63 -4.11 8.71
N ASP A 131 14.42 -3.47 9.59
CA ASP A 131 14.37 -3.74 11.03
C ASP A 131 13.04 -3.30 11.65
N GLU A 132 12.59 -2.07 11.35
CA GLU A 132 11.27 -1.60 11.78
C GLU A 132 10.13 -2.38 11.13
N TYR A 133 10.33 -2.87 9.90
CA TYR A 133 9.34 -3.72 9.27
C TYR A 133 9.21 -5.07 9.99
N LEU A 134 10.33 -5.70 10.40
CA LEU A 134 10.30 -6.93 11.19
C LEU A 134 9.54 -6.74 12.52
N ASP A 135 9.71 -5.60 13.17
CA ASP A 135 8.93 -5.28 14.38
C ASP A 135 7.45 -5.07 14.07
N ALA A 136 7.10 -4.40 12.96
CA ALA A 136 5.71 -4.28 12.52
C ALA A 136 5.07 -5.66 12.19
N ILE A 137 5.84 -6.60 11.64
CA ILE A 137 5.41 -7.98 11.38
C ILE A 137 5.09 -8.71 12.70
N ARG A 138 5.92 -8.53 13.73
CA ARG A 138 5.67 -9.11 15.07
C ARG A 138 4.39 -8.54 15.68
N ASP A 139 4.18 -7.23 15.56
CA ASP A 139 2.96 -6.58 16.05
C ASP A 139 1.72 -7.06 15.29
N LEU A 140 1.78 -7.23 13.96
CA LEU A 140 0.69 -7.83 13.19
C LEU A 140 0.36 -9.25 13.65
N LYS A 141 1.37 -10.08 13.92
CA LYS A 141 1.16 -11.45 14.44
C LYS A 141 0.48 -11.41 15.81
N ALA A 142 0.84 -10.46 16.67
CA ALA A 142 0.17 -10.25 17.95
C ALA A 142 -1.31 -9.86 17.76
N VAL A 143 -1.62 -8.96 16.82
CA VAL A 143 -3.00 -8.60 16.45
C VAL A 143 -3.78 -9.83 15.96
N VAL A 144 -3.20 -10.66 15.09
CA VAL A 144 -3.84 -11.88 14.60
C VAL A 144 -4.16 -12.85 15.74
N ALA A 145 -3.30 -12.94 16.76
CA ALA A 145 -3.48 -13.81 17.92
C ALA A 145 -4.46 -13.25 18.97
N ASP A 146 -4.65 -11.93 19.02
CA ASP A 146 -5.48 -11.26 20.02
C ASP A 146 -6.98 -11.51 19.78
N LYS A 147 -7.59 -12.32 20.64
CA LYS A 147 -9.03 -12.64 20.58
C LYS A 147 -9.93 -11.50 21.02
N SER A 148 -9.39 -10.44 21.65
CA SER A 148 -10.15 -9.25 22.03
C SER A 148 -10.35 -8.28 20.86
N ALA A 149 -9.47 -8.33 19.85
CA ALA A 149 -9.68 -7.63 18.59
C ALA A 149 -10.83 -8.27 17.77
N SER A 150 -11.57 -7.44 17.05
CA SER A 150 -12.66 -7.94 16.18
C SER A 150 -12.13 -8.87 15.09
N LEU A 151 -12.92 -9.86 14.70
CA LEU A 151 -12.54 -10.81 13.64
C LEU A 151 -12.09 -10.10 12.36
N ASN A 152 -12.81 -9.05 11.93
CA ASN A 152 -12.45 -8.28 10.75
C ASN A 152 -11.06 -7.63 10.87
N VAL A 153 -10.72 -7.04 12.02
CA VAL A 153 -9.39 -6.42 12.21
C VAL A 153 -8.29 -7.50 12.19
N ARG A 154 -8.51 -8.64 12.83
CA ARG A 154 -7.57 -9.76 12.83
C ARG A 154 -7.32 -10.30 11.42
N ILE A 155 -8.38 -10.46 10.61
CA ILE A 155 -8.22 -10.94 9.23
C ILE A 155 -7.60 -9.89 8.32
N GLN A 156 -7.85 -8.60 8.54
CA GLN A 156 -7.13 -7.55 7.80
C GLN A 156 -5.63 -7.55 8.15
N ALA A 157 -5.27 -7.70 9.43
CA ALA A 157 -3.88 -7.84 9.85
C ALA A 157 -3.22 -9.08 9.21
N LEU A 158 -3.93 -10.21 9.15
CA LEU A 158 -3.47 -11.43 8.49
C LEU A 158 -3.26 -11.23 6.98
N ASN A 159 -4.16 -10.53 6.29
CA ASN A 159 -4.02 -10.23 4.87
C ASN A 159 -2.83 -9.29 4.60
N THR A 160 -2.60 -8.31 5.49
CA THR A 160 -1.40 -7.46 5.43
C THR A 160 -0.14 -8.29 5.66
N LEU A 161 -0.15 -9.20 6.64
CA LEU A 161 0.96 -10.11 6.93
C LEU A 161 1.31 -10.99 5.71
N ALA A 162 0.30 -11.60 5.07
CA ALA A 162 0.50 -12.41 3.88
C ALA A 162 1.03 -11.60 2.69
N GLY A 163 0.57 -10.35 2.53
CA GLY A 163 1.05 -9.45 1.48
C GLY A 163 2.46 -8.90 1.71
N SER A 164 2.91 -8.87 2.97
CA SER A 164 4.17 -8.22 3.36
C SER A 164 5.41 -8.86 2.73
N TYR A 165 5.41 -10.17 2.51
CA TYR A 165 6.50 -10.82 1.80
C TYR A 165 6.63 -10.26 0.37
N SER A 166 5.54 -10.21 -0.40
CA SER A 166 5.57 -9.63 -1.76
C SER A 166 5.91 -8.14 -1.75
N GLN A 167 5.37 -7.38 -0.80
CA GLN A 167 5.58 -5.92 -0.70
C GLN A 167 7.05 -5.58 -0.39
N SER A 168 7.71 -6.36 0.46
CA SER A 168 9.14 -6.25 0.76
C SER A 168 10.07 -6.64 -0.41
N GLY A 169 9.52 -6.78 -1.63
CA GLY A 169 10.20 -7.39 -2.76
C GLY A 169 10.70 -8.80 -2.44
N GLU A 170 9.92 -9.60 -1.72
CA GLU A 170 10.22 -10.98 -1.33
C GLU A 170 11.51 -11.14 -0.51
N ASN A 171 11.72 -10.24 0.45
CA ASN A 171 12.85 -10.28 1.37
C ASN A 171 12.83 -11.57 2.24
N PRO A 172 13.91 -12.39 2.25
CA PRO A 172 13.96 -13.63 3.04
C PRO A 172 13.81 -13.44 4.55
N ALA A 173 14.28 -12.32 5.11
CA ALA A 173 14.14 -12.04 6.54
C ALA A 173 12.67 -11.80 6.92
N ILE A 174 11.94 -11.06 6.08
CA ILE A 174 10.50 -10.82 6.23
C ILE A 174 9.74 -12.15 6.11
N TYR A 175 10.07 -12.99 5.14
CA TYR A 175 9.51 -14.33 5.01
C TYR A 175 9.71 -15.16 6.28
N GLN A 176 10.96 -15.24 6.76
CA GLN A 176 11.30 -16.01 7.95
C GLN A 176 10.53 -15.52 9.18
N GLU A 177 10.41 -14.20 9.36
CA GLU A 177 9.68 -13.62 10.49
C GLU A 177 8.18 -13.94 10.41
N ILE A 178 7.54 -13.76 9.25
CA ILE A 178 6.12 -14.07 9.04
C ILE A 178 5.81 -15.52 9.44
N TYR A 179 6.59 -16.47 8.89
CA TYR A 179 6.29 -17.90 9.01
C TYR A 179 7.01 -18.59 10.18
N SER A 180 7.65 -17.83 11.06
CA SER A 180 8.22 -18.37 12.30
C SER A 180 7.16 -18.53 13.39
N GLY A 181 7.23 -19.64 14.13
CA GLY A 181 6.39 -19.90 15.29
C GLY A 181 4.92 -20.19 14.98
N GLU A 182 4.21 -20.75 15.95
CA GLU A 182 2.80 -21.09 15.81
C GLU A 182 1.90 -19.85 15.85
N PRO A 183 0.79 -19.81 15.10
CA PRO A 183 0.32 -20.84 14.17
C PRO A 183 0.97 -20.76 12.77
N PHE A 184 1.87 -19.83 12.51
CA PHE A 184 2.30 -19.49 11.15
C PHE A 184 3.22 -20.52 10.49
N SER A 185 4.03 -21.24 11.29
CA SER A 185 4.91 -22.31 10.82
C SER A 185 4.19 -23.44 10.09
N GLN A 186 2.91 -23.67 10.39
CA GLN A 186 2.13 -24.75 9.76
C GLN A 186 1.80 -24.49 8.29
N PHE A 187 1.92 -23.24 7.82
CA PHE A 187 1.59 -22.86 6.44
C PHE A 187 2.77 -23.03 5.49
N VAL A 188 3.98 -23.27 6.01
CA VAL A 188 5.22 -23.39 5.22
C VAL A 188 5.17 -24.62 4.32
N VAL A 189 5.35 -24.37 3.02
CA VAL A 189 5.63 -25.38 2.00
C VAL A 189 7.12 -25.31 1.66
N PRO A 190 7.92 -26.34 1.99
CA PRO A 190 9.37 -26.31 1.77
C PRO A 190 9.73 -26.05 0.31
N GLY A 191 10.52 -25.00 0.06
CA GLY A 191 10.95 -24.62 -1.28
C GLY A 191 9.90 -23.88 -2.12
N ASP A 192 8.72 -23.60 -1.57
CA ASP A 192 7.62 -22.97 -2.29
C ASP A 192 7.03 -21.78 -1.50
N PRO A 193 7.64 -20.59 -1.61
CA PRO A 193 7.16 -19.40 -0.90
C PRO A 193 5.82 -18.88 -1.43
N ILE A 194 5.46 -19.21 -2.69
CA ILE A 194 4.18 -18.81 -3.29
C ILE A 194 3.06 -19.63 -2.67
N ALA A 195 3.19 -20.96 -2.61
CA ALA A 195 2.23 -21.82 -1.93
C ALA A 195 2.15 -21.52 -0.43
N THR A 196 3.29 -21.22 0.22
CA THR A 196 3.32 -20.79 1.62
C THR A 196 2.48 -19.53 1.86
N THR A 197 2.65 -18.51 1.00
CA THR A 197 1.88 -17.27 1.07
C THR A 197 0.41 -17.47 0.76
N ARG A 198 0.10 -18.32 -0.23
CA ARG A 198 -1.28 -18.70 -0.57
C ARG A 198 -1.99 -19.37 0.60
N ASN A 199 -1.36 -20.32 1.28
CA ASN A 199 -1.96 -21.01 2.43
C ASN A 199 -2.37 -20.03 3.53
N LEU A 200 -1.55 -18.99 3.78
CA LEU A 200 -1.85 -17.96 4.78
C LEU A 200 -3.05 -17.09 4.37
N TYR A 201 -3.13 -16.70 3.08
CA TYR A 201 -4.31 -16.01 2.56
C TYR A 201 -5.57 -16.87 2.62
N GLU A 202 -5.50 -18.14 2.23
CA GLU A 202 -6.64 -19.07 2.25
C GLU A 202 -7.17 -19.30 3.68
N TRP A 203 -6.27 -19.35 4.67
CA TRP A 203 -6.66 -19.42 6.07
C TRP A 203 -7.47 -18.20 6.50
N GLY A 204 -7.00 -17.00 6.16
CA GLY A 204 -7.73 -15.76 6.44
C GLY A 204 -9.04 -15.65 5.69
N TYR A 205 -9.03 -16.03 4.42
CA TYR A 205 -10.20 -16.02 3.54
C TYR A 205 -11.30 -16.96 4.02
N THR A 206 -10.94 -18.16 4.50
CA THR A 206 -11.89 -19.12 5.08
C THR A 206 -12.61 -18.54 6.30
N ALA A 207 -11.91 -17.77 7.13
CA ALA A 207 -12.48 -17.15 8.32
C ALA A 207 -13.32 -15.90 8.01
N TYR A 208 -12.86 -15.05 7.08
CA TYR A 208 -13.56 -13.84 6.67
C TYR A 208 -13.17 -13.47 5.22
N PRO A 209 -13.96 -13.89 4.21
CA PRO A 209 -13.65 -13.63 2.81
C PRO A 209 -13.63 -12.12 2.53
N THR A 210 -12.57 -11.65 1.87
CA THR A 210 -12.51 -10.27 1.34
C THR A 210 -12.17 -10.22 -0.14
N ALA A 211 -12.61 -9.16 -0.84
CA ALA A 211 -12.30 -8.99 -2.25
C ALA A 211 -10.78 -8.96 -2.51
N LYS A 212 -10.03 -8.25 -1.65
CA LYS A 212 -8.57 -8.16 -1.72
C LYS A 212 -7.90 -9.53 -1.53
N ALA A 213 -8.34 -10.31 -0.54
CA ALA A 213 -7.77 -11.65 -0.32
C ALA A 213 -8.13 -12.62 -1.45
N GLY A 214 -9.37 -12.62 -1.94
CA GLY A 214 -9.80 -13.48 -3.04
C GLY A 214 -9.00 -13.22 -4.32
N VAL A 215 -8.81 -11.95 -4.69
CA VAL A 215 -8.02 -11.63 -5.89
C VAL A 215 -6.52 -11.92 -5.72
N ALA A 216 -5.98 -11.79 -4.51
CA ALA A 216 -4.61 -12.19 -4.21
C ALA A 216 -4.44 -13.72 -4.35
N ILE A 217 -5.36 -14.53 -3.81
CA ILE A 217 -5.35 -15.99 -3.94
C ILE A 217 -5.45 -16.41 -5.41
N SER A 218 -6.35 -15.78 -6.18
CA SER A 218 -6.46 -15.96 -7.64
C SER A 218 -5.11 -15.70 -8.33
N GLY A 219 -4.47 -14.56 -8.03
CA GLY A 219 -3.16 -14.22 -8.59
C GLY A 219 -2.08 -15.25 -8.24
N LEU A 220 -2.06 -15.77 -7.01
CA LEU A 220 -1.06 -16.76 -6.58
C LEU A 220 -1.25 -18.12 -7.27
N TYR A 221 -2.49 -18.59 -7.47
CA TYR A 221 -2.75 -19.82 -8.22
C TYR A 221 -2.30 -19.75 -9.66
N VAL A 222 -2.63 -18.66 -10.37
CA VAL A 222 -2.24 -18.53 -11.77
C VAL A 222 -0.75 -18.25 -11.93
N ARG A 223 -0.12 -17.56 -10.97
CA ARG A 223 1.34 -17.39 -10.92
C ARG A 223 2.05 -18.74 -10.81
N ASP A 224 1.56 -19.67 -9.99
CA ASP A 224 2.15 -21.02 -9.91
C ASP A 224 2.10 -21.77 -11.24
N VAL A 225 1.00 -21.64 -12.00
CA VAL A 225 0.89 -22.28 -13.32
C VAL A 225 1.90 -21.70 -14.30
N ILE A 226 2.12 -20.38 -14.26
CA ILE A 226 3.03 -19.69 -15.18
C ILE A 226 4.51 -19.90 -14.78
N ASN A 227 4.80 -19.99 -13.47
CA ASN A 227 6.15 -20.24 -12.95
C ASN A 227 6.61 -21.68 -13.20
N ASN A 228 5.68 -22.64 -13.23
CA ASN A 228 6.01 -24.06 -13.29
C ASN A 228 5.51 -24.69 -14.60
N PRO A 229 6.21 -24.51 -15.73
CA PRO A 229 5.77 -25.06 -17.02
C PRO A 229 5.70 -26.60 -17.02
N ASP A 230 6.44 -27.26 -16.13
CA ASP A 230 6.47 -28.71 -15.98
C ASP A 230 5.42 -29.26 -14.98
N ILE A 231 4.55 -28.40 -14.44
CA ILE A 231 3.48 -28.84 -13.54
C ILE A 231 2.52 -29.79 -14.28
N SER A 232 2.08 -30.86 -13.62
CA SER A 232 1.19 -31.83 -14.29
C SER A 232 -0.11 -31.18 -14.77
N GLU A 233 -0.64 -31.63 -15.91
CA GLU A 233 -1.89 -31.07 -16.47
C GLU A 233 -3.09 -31.15 -15.51
N ALA A 234 -3.14 -32.17 -14.65
CA ALA A 234 -4.18 -32.27 -13.62
C ALA A 234 -4.09 -31.12 -12.60
N VAL A 235 -2.89 -30.80 -12.13
CA VAL A 235 -2.65 -29.71 -11.18
C VAL A 235 -2.83 -28.35 -11.85
N LYS A 236 -2.34 -28.19 -13.10
CA LYS A 236 -2.58 -27.00 -13.91
C LYS A 236 -4.08 -26.71 -14.06
N SER A 237 -4.87 -27.72 -14.41
CA SER A 237 -6.32 -27.59 -14.57
C SER A 237 -7.00 -27.22 -13.24
N ASP A 238 -6.61 -27.84 -12.12
CA ASP A 238 -7.11 -27.47 -10.78
C ASP A 238 -6.79 -26.02 -10.44
N TYR A 239 -5.56 -25.56 -10.68
CA TYR A 239 -5.13 -24.20 -10.35
C TYR A 239 -5.81 -23.15 -11.24
N ILE A 240 -6.02 -23.44 -12.52
CA ILE A 240 -6.83 -22.58 -13.40
C ILE A 240 -8.28 -22.51 -12.90
N ALA A 241 -8.87 -23.64 -12.51
CA ALA A 241 -10.24 -23.66 -11.98
C ALA A 241 -10.36 -22.84 -10.68
N LYS A 242 -9.41 -22.98 -9.76
CA LYS A 242 -9.36 -22.19 -8.52
C LYS A 242 -9.13 -20.70 -8.78
N THR A 243 -8.26 -20.36 -9.72
CA THR A 243 -8.07 -18.96 -10.16
C THR A 243 -9.41 -18.35 -10.57
N LYS A 244 -10.15 -19.01 -11.46
CA LYS A 244 -11.47 -18.56 -11.93
C LYS A 244 -12.49 -18.45 -10.79
N GLN A 245 -12.51 -19.44 -9.89
CA GLN A 245 -13.38 -19.46 -8.71
C GLN A 245 -13.12 -18.24 -7.82
N TYR A 246 -11.88 -18.05 -7.35
CA TYR A 246 -11.54 -16.96 -6.44
C TYR A 246 -11.71 -15.58 -7.08
N LEU A 247 -11.48 -15.46 -8.39
CA LEU A 247 -11.73 -14.23 -9.14
C LEU A 247 -13.23 -13.87 -9.15
N ALA A 248 -14.10 -14.84 -9.43
CA ALA A 248 -15.55 -14.64 -9.42
C ALA A 248 -16.08 -14.32 -8.01
N GLU A 249 -15.56 -15.00 -6.98
CA GLU A 249 -15.91 -14.70 -5.60
C GLU A 249 -15.45 -13.30 -5.19
N ALA A 250 -14.21 -12.91 -5.53
CA ALA A 250 -13.68 -11.58 -5.24
C ALA A 250 -14.54 -10.47 -5.88
N GLU A 251 -15.02 -10.67 -7.11
CA GLU A 251 -15.92 -9.73 -7.78
C GLU A 251 -17.27 -9.57 -7.04
N ALA A 252 -17.85 -10.66 -6.56
CA ALA A 252 -19.05 -10.59 -5.72
C ALA A 252 -18.79 -9.84 -4.40
N LEU A 253 -17.59 -9.99 -3.83
CA LEU A 253 -17.18 -9.36 -2.58
C LEU A 253 -16.96 -7.85 -2.70
N VAL A 254 -16.47 -7.35 -3.85
CA VAL A 254 -16.29 -5.91 -4.10
C VAL A 254 -17.58 -5.13 -3.88
N ASN A 255 -18.70 -5.67 -4.36
CA ASN A 255 -20.02 -5.07 -4.16
C ASN A 255 -20.45 -5.11 -2.70
N ARG A 256 -20.25 -6.25 -2.03
CA ARG A 256 -20.62 -6.45 -0.61
C ARG A 256 -19.85 -5.51 0.32
N GLU A 257 -18.58 -5.25 0.01
CA GLU A 257 -17.70 -4.38 0.77
C GLU A 257 -17.89 -2.89 0.45
N ASN A 258 -18.81 -2.56 -0.47
CA ASN A 258 -19.04 -1.21 -0.96
C ASN A 258 -17.78 -0.52 -1.51
N LEU A 259 -16.79 -1.29 -2.00
CA LEU A 259 -15.54 -0.71 -2.49
C LEU A 259 -15.78 0.22 -3.69
N LEU A 260 -16.79 -0.06 -4.51
CA LEU A 260 -17.18 0.80 -5.65
C LEU A 260 -17.69 2.18 -5.23
N GLN A 261 -18.13 2.36 -3.99
CA GLN A 261 -18.58 3.67 -3.47
C GLN A 261 -17.39 4.57 -3.11
N ASN A 262 -16.17 4.02 -3.03
CA ASN A 262 -14.95 4.76 -2.79
C ASN A 262 -13.91 4.47 -3.89
N PRO A 263 -14.07 5.09 -5.08
CA PRO A 263 -13.18 4.84 -6.22
C PRO A 263 -11.72 5.24 -5.97
N GLU A 264 -11.47 6.09 -4.98
CA GLU A 264 -10.16 6.57 -4.52
C GLU A 264 -9.49 5.61 -3.53
N SER A 265 -10.18 4.53 -3.12
CA SER A 265 -9.68 3.60 -2.12
C SER A 265 -8.48 2.81 -2.63
N ASN A 266 -7.40 2.80 -1.84
CA ASN A 266 -6.23 1.95 -2.06
C ASN A 266 -6.62 0.45 -2.22
N ASN A 267 -7.62 -0.01 -1.47
CA ASN A 267 -8.10 -1.39 -1.57
C ASN A 267 -8.77 -1.68 -2.93
N LEU A 268 -9.51 -0.72 -3.49
CA LEU A 268 -10.13 -0.89 -4.80
C LEU A 268 -9.07 -0.85 -5.91
N ALA A 269 -8.11 0.07 -5.83
CA ALA A 269 -7.00 0.16 -6.78
C ALA A 269 -6.18 -1.14 -6.80
N GLY A 270 -5.77 -1.62 -5.62
CA GLY A 270 -5.10 -2.90 -5.48
C GLY A 270 -5.93 -4.07 -6.02
N TYR A 271 -7.23 -4.13 -5.69
CA TYR A 271 -8.12 -5.15 -6.24
C TYR A 271 -8.12 -5.15 -7.77
N LYS A 272 -8.30 -3.98 -8.40
CA LYS A 272 -8.41 -3.89 -9.87
C LYS A 272 -7.10 -4.29 -10.56
N VAL A 273 -5.95 -3.91 -10.02
CA VAL A 273 -4.64 -4.30 -10.59
C VAL A 273 -4.42 -5.81 -10.48
N TRP A 274 -4.63 -6.41 -9.30
CA TRP A 274 -4.48 -7.86 -9.14
C TRP A 274 -5.53 -8.67 -9.91
N ARG A 275 -6.71 -8.07 -10.15
CA ARG A 275 -7.73 -8.63 -11.05
C ARG A 275 -7.22 -8.64 -12.49
N ALA A 276 -6.72 -7.52 -12.99
CA ALA A 276 -6.17 -7.43 -14.35
C ALA A 276 -4.97 -8.35 -14.55
N PHE A 277 -4.12 -8.51 -13.52
CA PHE A 277 -3.08 -9.53 -13.52
C PHE A 277 -3.66 -10.94 -13.71
N SER A 278 -4.64 -11.33 -12.89
CA SER A 278 -5.27 -12.66 -12.99
C SER A 278 -5.95 -12.89 -14.35
N VAL A 279 -6.66 -11.89 -14.87
CA VAL A 279 -7.30 -11.95 -16.18
C VAL A 279 -6.27 -12.04 -17.31
N GLY A 280 -5.22 -11.23 -17.27
CA GLY A 280 -4.12 -11.29 -18.25
C GLY A 280 -3.41 -12.64 -18.24
N ALA A 281 -3.18 -13.19 -17.05
CA ALA A 281 -2.57 -14.50 -16.86
C ALA A 281 -3.45 -15.63 -17.44
N LEU A 282 -4.76 -15.61 -17.17
CA LEU A 282 -5.72 -16.55 -17.78
C LEU A 282 -5.78 -16.38 -19.31
N GLY A 283 -5.77 -15.15 -19.81
CA GLY A 283 -5.77 -14.87 -21.25
C GLY A 283 -4.49 -15.30 -21.96
N TYR A 284 -3.33 -15.21 -21.29
CA TYR A 284 -2.07 -15.79 -21.76
C TYR A 284 -2.15 -17.32 -21.86
N LEU A 285 -2.82 -17.97 -20.90
CA LEU A 285 -3.04 -19.42 -20.90
C LEU A 285 -4.12 -19.88 -21.91
N GLY A 286 -4.74 -18.97 -22.66
CA GLY A 286 -5.75 -19.28 -23.67
C GLY A 286 -7.14 -19.60 -23.09
N GLU A 287 -7.43 -19.12 -21.88
CA GLU A 287 -8.71 -19.36 -21.20
C GLU A 287 -9.73 -18.27 -21.58
N GLU A 288 -10.83 -18.64 -22.24
CA GLU A 288 -11.94 -17.71 -22.52
C GLU A 288 -12.87 -17.54 -21.29
N PRO A 289 -13.52 -16.36 -21.12
CA PRO A 289 -13.47 -15.17 -21.99
C PRO A 289 -12.21 -14.29 -21.79
N TYR A 290 -11.28 -14.70 -20.92
CA TYR A 290 -10.18 -13.85 -20.48
C TYR A 290 -9.17 -13.53 -21.60
N GLU A 291 -8.95 -14.44 -22.54
CA GLU A 291 -8.12 -14.18 -23.72
C GLU A 291 -8.63 -13.01 -24.56
N SER A 292 -9.95 -12.89 -24.72
CA SER A 292 -10.56 -11.79 -25.48
C SER A 292 -10.78 -10.51 -24.65
N GLU A 293 -10.70 -10.59 -23.32
CA GLU A 293 -11.04 -9.48 -22.42
C GLU A 293 -9.85 -8.78 -21.76
N TYR A 294 -8.66 -9.41 -21.66
CA TYR A 294 -7.57 -8.86 -20.84
C TYR A 294 -7.11 -7.44 -21.26
N GLU A 295 -7.04 -7.14 -22.56
CA GLU A 295 -6.69 -5.79 -23.02
C GLU A 295 -7.71 -4.74 -22.56
N LYS A 296 -9.01 -5.10 -22.58
CA LYS A 296 -10.08 -4.22 -22.14
C LYS A 296 -9.93 -3.92 -20.65
N GLU A 297 -9.51 -4.90 -19.85
CA GLU A 297 -9.24 -4.71 -18.42
C GLU A 297 -8.13 -3.70 -18.15
N TYR A 298 -6.99 -3.81 -18.84
CA TYR A 298 -5.90 -2.85 -18.67
C TYR A 298 -6.27 -1.44 -19.18
N LYS A 299 -7.04 -1.33 -20.27
CA LYS A 299 -7.57 -0.04 -20.75
C LYS A 299 -8.54 0.60 -19.75
N ASN A 300 -9.39 -0.21 -19.10
CA ASN A 300 -10.28 0.27 -18.04
C ASN A 300 -9.48 0.77 -16.83
N LEU A 301 -8.44 0.03 -16.42
CA LEU A 301 -7.51 0.45 -15.36
C LEU A 301 -6.87 1.81 -15.64
N GLU A 302 -6.36 2.02 -16.86
CA GLU A 302 -5.78 3.31 -17.26
C GLU A 302 -6.79 4.45 -17.14
N SER A 303 -8.05 4.22 -17.56
CA SER A 303 -9.14 5.20 -17.42
C SER A 303 -9.53 5.45 -15.95
N ASP A 304 -9.44 4.44 -15.10
CA ASP A 304 -9.76 4.60 -13.68
C ASP A 304 -8.67 5.36 -12.95
N PHE A 305 -7.39 5.05 -13.20
CA PHE A 305 -6.27 5.79 -12.61
C PHE A 305 -6.19 7.24 -13.06
N SER A 306 -6.78 7.63 -14.19
CA SER A 306 -6.87 9.04 -14.57
C SER A 306 -7.87 9.85 -13.74
N LYS A 307 -8.68 9.18 -12.92
CA LYS A 307 -9.71 9.79 -12.05
C LYS A 307 -9.34 9.73 -10.57
N ILE A 308 -8.28 8.99 -10.23
CA ILE A 308 -7.79 8.80 -8.86
C ILE A 308 -6.81 9.93 -8.53
N SER A 309 -7.00 10.53 -7.36
CA SER A 309 -6.14 11.56 -6.76
C SER A 309 -5.40 11.06 -5.52
N ASN A 310 -5.84 9.95 -4.92
CA ASN A 310 -5.19 9.32 -3.77
C ASN A 310 -3.79 8.78 -4.14
N VAL A 311 -2.75 9.26 -3.43
CA VAL A 311 -1.34 8.92 -3.69
C VAL A 311 -1.09 7.43 -3.51
N GLU A 312 -1.51 6.83 -2.39
CA GLU A 312 -1.34 5.39 -2.11
C GLU A 312 -1.95 4.54 -3.23
N ALA A 313 -3.17 4.84 -3.65
CA ALA A 313 -3.85 4.13 -4.73
C ALA A 313 -3.13 4.27 -6.08
N LEU A 314 -2.55 5.45 -6.35
CA LEU A 314 -1.80 5.72 -7.58
C LEU A 314 -0.48 4.94 -7.66
N GLN A 315 0.07 4.44 -6.55
CA GLN A 315 1.27 3.59 -6.56
C GLN A 315 1.06 2.28 -7.34
N TYR A 316 -0.19 1.84 -7.52
CA TYR A 316 -0.54 0.67 -8.34
C TYR A 316 -0.51 0.92 -9.86
N LYS A 317 -0.51 2.19 -10.30
CA LYS A 317 -0.49 2.53 -11.72
C LYS A 317 0.76 2.02 -12.46
N PRO A 318 2.00 2.22 -11.97
CA PRO A 318 3.18 1.68 -12.62
C PRO A 318 3.20 0.15 -12.65
N PHE A 319 2.66 -0.52 -11.61
CA PHE A 319 2.45 -1.97 -11.64
C PHE A 319 1.51 -2.39 -12.78
N ALA A 320 0.38 -1.70 -12.97
CA ALA A 320 -0.56 -2.02 -14.05
C ALA A 320 0.09 -1.92 -15.44
N HIS A 321 0.86 -0.84 -15.70
CA HIS A 321 1.58 -0.66 -16.96
C HIS A 321 2.68 -1.72 -17.16
N TRP A 322 3.43 -2.04 -16.11
CA TRP A 322 4.45 -3.10 -16.17
C TRP A 322 3.83 -4.48 -16.45
N MET A 323 2.78 -4.86 -15.72
CA MET A 323 2.08 -6.12 -15.93
C MET A 323 1.48 -6.19 -17.34
N TYR A 324 0.88 -5.10 -17.83
CA TYR A 324 0.34 -5.08 -19.19
C TYR A 324 1.42 -5.24 -20.25
N SER A 325 2.55 -4.53 -20.10
CA SER A 325 3.70 -4.67 -21.00
C SER A 325 4.24 -6.11 -21.03
N THR A 326 4.19 -6.79 -19.88
CA THR A 326 4.56 -8.21 -19.77
C THR A 326 3.61 -9.10 -20.57
N PHE A 327 2.29 -8.90 -20.46
CA PHE A 327 1.34 -9.70 -21.25
C PHE A 327 1.38 -9.41 -22.75
N LEU A 328 1.59 -8.15 -23.15
CA LEU A 328 1.81 -7.80 -24.56
C LEU A 328 3.04 -8.53 -25.13
N LEU A 329 4.14 -8.55 -24.38
CA LEU A 329 5.35 -9.28 -24.74
C LEU A 329 5.08 -10.78 -24.94
N LEU A 330 4.36 -11.40 -23.99
CA LEU A 330 4.06 -12.84 -24.02
C LEU A 330 3.12 -13.25 -25.16
N LYS A 331 2.21 -12.35 -25.57
CA LYS A 331 1.33 -12.57 -26.74
C LYS A 331 2.04 -12.31 -28.07
N GLY A 332 3.29 -11.88 -28.04
CA GLY A 332 4.10 -11.64 -29.25
C GLY A 332 3.76 -10.33 -29.95
N GLU A 333 3.27 -9.34 -29.22
CA GLU A 333 3.01 -8.01 -29.76
C GLU A 333 4.31 -7.34 -30.25
N PRO A 334 4.23 -6.40 -31.21
CA PRO A 334 5.40 -5.69 -31.71
C PRO A 334 6.20 -5.01 -30.59
N ARG A 335 7.54 -5.09 -30.69
CA ARG A 335 8.46 -4.56 -29.66
C ARG A 335 8.16 -3.10 -29.30
N ASP A 336 7.86 -2.25 -30.28
CA ASP A 336 7.56 -0.83 -30.06
C ASP A 336 6.28 -0.61 -29.25
N VAL A 337 5.27 -1.49 -29.40
CA VAL A 337 4.05 -1.49 -28.58
C VAL A 337 4.38 -1.83 -27.12
N VAL A 338 5.15 -2.91 -26.90
CA VAL A 338 5.58 -3.33 -25.56
C VAL A 338 6.42 -2.24 -24.88
N VAL A 339 7.41 -1.70 -25.60
CA VAL A 339 8.31 -0.65 -25.10
C VAL A 339 7.53 0.60 -24.72
N LYS A 340 6.58 1.04 -25.55
CA LYS A 340 5.75 2.20 -25.26
C LYS A 340 4.93 2.03 -23.98
N GLU A 341 4.45 0.82 -23.70
CA GLU A 341 3.67 0.57 -22.50
C GLU A 341 4.53 0.57 -21.23
N ILE A 342 5.70 -0.07 -21.24
CA ILE A 342 6.61 -0.03 -20.07
C ILE A 342 7.18 1.38 -19.83
N GLU A 343 7.37 2.19 -20.88
CA GLU A 343 7.74 3.60 -20.75
C GLU A 343 6.69 4.41 -19.97
N LYS A 344 5.41 4.05 -20.01
CA LYS A 344 4.38 4.70 -19.17
C LYS A 344 4.63 4.44 -17.68
N ALA A 345 5.05 3.23 -17.30
CA ALA A 345 5.38 2.90 -15.90
C ALA A 345 6.55 3.77 -15.40
N VAL A 346 7.62 3.88 -16.21
CA VAL A 346 8.80 4.70 -15.88
C VAL A 346 8.47 6.18 -15.87
N ALA A 347 7.69 6.66 -16.84
CA ALA A 347 7.26 8.05 -16.89
C ALA A 347 6.40 8.43 -15.69
N PHE A 348 5.52 7.52 -15.23
CA PHE A 348 4.75 7.75 -14.02
C PHE A 348 5.67 7.88 -12.80
N TYR A 349 6.56 6.91 -12.57
CA TYR A 349 7.51 6.95 -11.46
C TYR A 349 8.35 8.24 -11.44
N ASN A 350 8.88 8.65 -12.59
CA ASN A 350 9.72 9.85 -12.67
C ASN A 350 8.98 11.15 -12.34
N ASN A 351 7.66 11.18 -12.54
CA ASN A 351 6.80 12.32 -12.25
C ASN A 351 6.11 12.23 -10.88
N ASP A 352 6.28 11.12 -10.16
CA ASP A 352 5.72 10.93 -8.83
C ASP A 352 6.49 11.78 -7.81
N THR A 353 5.79 12.69 -7.14
CA THR A 353 6.37 13.53 -6.08
C THR A 353 6.80 12.71 -4.86
N ASN A 354 6.24 11.50 -4.70
CA ASN A 354 6.50 10.56 -3.62
C ASN A 354 7.26 9.32 -4.13
N LYS A 355 8.07 9.47 -5.18
CA LYS A 355 8.79 8.36 -5.81
C LYS A 355 9.73 7.59 -4.88
N GLU A 356 10.30 8.24 -3.86
CA GLU A 356 11.22 7.60 -2.89
C GLU A 356 10.55 6.48 -2.09
N VAL A 357 9.23 6.59 -1.94
CA VAL A 357 8.42 5.66 -1.16
C VAL A 357 7.48 4.81 -2.03
N ASN A 358 7.56 4.95 -3.35
CA ASN A 358 6.72 4.23 -4.28
C ASN A 358 7.00 2.71 -4.25
N GLU A 359 5.98 1.90 -3.97
CA GLU A 359 6.09 0.43 -3.88
C GLU A 359 6.66 -0.22 -5.15
N PHE A 360 6.38 0.33 -6.33
CA PHE A 360 6.93 -0.20 -7.59
C PHE A 360 8.45 -0.07 -7.66
N ALA A 361 8.98 1.07 -7.21
CA ALA A 361 10.43 1.28 -7.20
C ALA A 361 11.13 0.39 -6.18
N GLU A 362 10.51 0.18 -5.04
CA GLU A 362 11.03 -0.72 -4.03
C GLU A 362 11.04 -2.18 -4.51
N TYR A 363 9.95 -2.63 -5.12
CA TYR A 363 9.87 -3.94 -5.76
C TYR A 363 10.98 -4.12 -6.81
N MET A 364 11.21 -3.10 -7.65
CA MET A 364 12.23 -3.12 -8.69
C MET A 364 13.66 -3.00 -8.13
N ARG A 365 13.86 -2.35 -6.98
CA ARG A 365 15.17 -2.29 -6.30
C ARG A 365 15.58 -3.65 -5.79
N ASN A 366 14.67 -4.34 -5.12
CA ASN A 366 14.89 -5.68 -4.58
C ASN A 366 15.17 -6.72 -5.69
N TRP A 367 14.71 -6.47 -6.92
CA TRP A 367 15.08 -7.31 -8.06
C TRP A 367 16.60 -7.34 -8.32
N LYS A 368 17.32 -6.24 -8.08
CA LYS A 368 18.78 -6.18 -8.30
C LYS A 368 19.52 -7.21 -7.46
N ASP A 369 19.02 -7.44 -6.26
CA ASP A 369 19.57 -8.39 -5.30
C ASP A 369 19.13 -9.84 -5.58
N LYS A 370 18.09 -10.03 -6.42
CA LYS A 370 17.55 -11.33 -6.85
C LYS A 370 18.10 -11.87 -8.17
N LYS A 371 19.10 -11.24 -8.77
CA LYS A 371 19.64 -11.66 -10.09
C LYS A 371 20.05 -13.14 -10.17
N GLU A 372 20.34 -13.78 -9.04
CA GLU A 372 20.68 -15.20 -8.98
C GLU A 372 19.47 -16.15 -9.14
N PHE A 373 18.23 -15.65 -9.00
CA PHE A 373 16.98 -16.44 -9.05
C PHE A 373 16.15 -16.22 -10.33
N VAL A 374 16.74 -15.60 -11.36
CA VAL A 374 16.05 -15.17 -12.59
C VAL A 374 15.27 -16.28 -13.31
N ASN A 375 15.68 -17.54 -13.15
CA ASN A 375 15.07 -18.65 -13.88
C ASN A 375 13.80 -19.21 -13.23
N ASP A 376 13.57 -18.95 -11.93
CA ASP A 376 12.56 -19.68 -11.16
C ASP A 376 11.27 -18.87 -10.94
N ASP A 377 11.27 -17.56 -11.25
CA ASP A 377 10.11 -16.69 -11.07
C ASP A 377 9.75 -15.92 -12.36
N PHE A 378 8.50 -16.04 -12.79
CA PHE A 378 7.93 -15.36 -13.95
C PHE A 378 8.16 -13.86 -13.90
N MET A 379 7.78 -13.19 -12.82
CA MET A 379 7.86 -11.73 -12.76
C MET A 379 9.31 -11.26 -12.87
N THR A 380 10.25 -11.99 -12.26
CA THR A 380 11.69 -11.73 -12.33
C THR A 380 12.25 -11.91 -13.73
N ARG A 381 11.88 -13.00 -14.42
CA ARG A 381 12.28 -13.26 -15.81
C ARG A 381 11.77 -12.17 -16.74
N GLU A 382 10.51 -11.76 -16.59
CA GLU A 382 9.92 -10.76 -17.48
C GLU A 382 10.51 -9.35 -17.25
N VAL A 383 10.94 -9.01 -16.03
CA VAL A 383 11.75 -7.79 -15.80
C VAL A 383 13.05 -7.82 -16.61
N VAL A 384 13.80 -8.93 -16.62
CA VAL A 384 15.03 -9.06 -17.43
C VAL A 384 14.72 -8.86 -18.91
N THR A 385 13.67 -9.53 -19.41
CA THR A 385 13.30 -9.44 -20.83
C THR A 385 12.92 -8.02 -21.19
N LEU A 386 12.10 -7.35 -20.38
CA LEU A 386 11.72 -5.95 -20.59
C LEU A 386 12.93 -5.01 -20.55
N MET A 387 13.89 -5.21 -19.64
CA MET A 387 15.14 -4.44 -19.61
C MET A 387 15.97 -4.65 -20.89
N SER A 388 15.98 -5.85 -21.46
CA SER A 388 16.73 -6.13 -22.69
C SER A 388 16.15 -5.43 -23.93
N ILE A 389 14.84 -5.14 -23.94
CA ILE A 389 14.15 -4.53 -25.08
C ILE A 389 13.87 -3.03 -24.90
N SER A 390 13.89 -2.49 -23.68
CA SER A 390 13.69 -1.08 -23.37
C SER A 390 14.88 -0.50 -22.60
N SER A 391 15.69 0.34 -23.25
CA SER A 391 16.82 0.99 -22.59
C SER A 391 16.37 1.94 -21.48
N ILE A 392 15.22 2.61 -21.64
CA ILE A 392 14.65 3.48 -20.61
C ILE A 392 14.29 2.68 -19.35
N PHE A 393 13.67 1.50 -19.51
CA PHE A 393 13.34 0.65 -18.38
C PHE A 393 14.61 0.05 -17.74
N SER A 394 15.58 -0.39 -18.55
CA SER A 394 16.88 -0.83 -18.04
C SER A 394 17.58 0.24 -17.22
N ASP A 395 17.64 1.48 -17.72
CA ASP A 395 18.25 2.61 -17.03
C ASP A 395 17.50 2.94 -15.72
N PHE A 396 16.17 2.83 -15.72
CA PHE A 396 15.37 3.00 -14.52
C PHE A 396 15.74 1.97 -13.45
N VAL A 397 15.68 0.67 -13.76
CA VAL A 397 15.99 -0.41 -12.81
C VAL A 397 17.43 -0.36 -12.31
N GLN A 398 18.38 0.11 -13.14
CA GLN A 398 19.78 0.24 -12.72
C GLN A 398 20.06 1.42 -11.78
N LYS A 399 19.23 2.47 -11.81
CA LYS A 399 19.42 3.72 -11.04
C LYS A 399 18.73 3.72 -9.69
N ILE A 400 17.60 3.02 -9.56
CA ILE A 400 16.88 2.84 -8.28
C ILE A 400 17.60 1.84 -7.37
#